data_AF-A0A925TAS4-F1
#
_entry.id   AF-A0A925TAS4-F1
#
_cell.length_a   1.000
_cell.length_b   1.000
_cell.length_c   1.000
_cell.angle_alpha   90.00
_cell.angle_beta   90.00
_cell.angle_gamma   90.00
#
_symmetry.space_group_name_H-M   'P 1'
#
loop_
_entity.id
_entity.type
_entity.pdbx_description
1 polymer ?
#
loop_
_entity_poly.entity_id
_entity_poly.type
_entity_poly.pdbx_seq_one_letter_code
_entity_poly.pdbx_strand_id
1 'polypeptide(L)'
;MRIIGGEYGGRRVNPPSKMPYTRPTTDIAKEGLFNILQNNIELENLKTLDLFGGTGSISYELASRGATHLTVVEKDPNMAEFIKKTGLDLKIGNLKVVKMDAFRFMEQCTDTFGFIFAGPPYALEAINDIPIIISEKNLLKQSGWFVLEHTPRNHYEGYPLFVTTRAYGTTLFSIFVNK
;
A
#
# COMPACT_ATOMS: atom_id res chain seq x y z
N MET A 1 8.59 -13.76 1.46
CA MET A 1 8.67 -12.37 1.99
C MET A 1 8.72 -12.41 3.52
N ARG A 2 9.18 -11.34 4.18
CA ARG A 2 9.28 -11.28 5.65
C ARG A 2 8.64 -10.00 6.18
N ILE A 3 7.92 -10.06 7.29
CA ILE A 3 7.48 -8.85 8.02
C ILE A 3 8.69 -8.33 8.80
N ILE A 4 9.04 -7.05 8.64
CA ILE A 4 10.31 -6.49 9.10
C ILE A 4 10.26 -6.18 10.59
N GLY A 5 9.27 -5.42 11.04
CA GLY A 5 9.16 -4.97 12.43
C GLY A 5 7.74 -5.02 12.96
N GLY A 6 7.56 -4.59 14.22
CA GLY A 6 6.28 -4.64 14.93
C GLY A 6 5.98 -6.02 15.55
N GLU A 7 4.73 -6.24 15.95
CA GLU A 7 4.25 -7.45 16.65
C GLU A 7 4.54 -8.75 15.87
N TYR A 8 4.46 -8.68 14.54
CA TYR A 8 4.68 -9.82 13.64
C TYR A 8 6.10 -9.82 13.03
N GLY A 9 7.00 -8.97 13.52
CA GLY A 9 8.37 -8.84 13.02
C GLY A 9 9.13 -10.17 12.96
N GLY A 10 9.93 -10.35 11.91
CA GLY A 10 10.71 -11.55 11.65
C GLY A 10 9.94 -12.71 11.01
N ARG A 11 8.60 -12.72 11.05
CA ARG A 11 7.79 -13.79 10.47
C ARG A 11 7.93 -13.84 8.95
N ARG A 12 8.06 -15.05 8.41
CA ARG A 12 8.11 -15.31 6.97
C ARG A 12 6.74 -15.72 6.45
N VAL A 13 6.37 -15.16 5.32
CA VAL A 13 5.18 -15.53 4.55
C VAL A 13 5.63 -16.05 3.20
N ASN A 14 5.06 -17.19 2.79
CA ASN A 14 5.38 -17.85 1.53
C ASN A 14 4.26 -17.58 0.51
N PRO A 15 4.43 -16.60 -0.39
CA PRO A 15 3.45 -16.35 -1.43
C PRO A 15 3.45 -17.47 -2.49
N PRO A 16 2.38 -17.57 -3.31
CA PRO A 16 2.30 -18.56 -4.38
C PRO A 16 3.51 -18.51 -5.33
N SER A 17 3.96 -19.66 -5.83
CA SER A 17 5.21 -19.79 -6.61
C SER A 17 5.17 -19.17 -8.00
N LYS A 18 3.98 -18.94 -8.57
CA LYS A 18 3.79 -18.32 -9.88
C LYS A 18 3.15 -16.94 -9.72
N MET A 19 3.98 -15.90 -9.71
CA MET A 19 3.52 -14.51 -9.73
C MET A 19 4.26 -13.74 -10.84
N PRO A 20 3.90 -13.94 -12.11
CA PRO A 20 4.65 -13.42 -13.26
C PRO A 20 4.69 -11.88 -13.35
N TYR A 21 3.77 -11.19 -12.66
CA TYR A 21 3.60 -9.75 -12.77
C TYR A 21 3.91 -8.99 -11.47
N THR A 22 4.37 -9.68 -10.42
CA THR A 22 4.68 -9.04 -9.13
C THR A 22 6.19 -8.80 -9.02
N ARG A 23 6.62 -7.54 -8.93
CA ARG A 23 7.94 -7.25 -8.35
C ARG A 23 7.76 -7.13 -6.84
N PRO A 24 8.50 -7.90 -6.03
CA PRO A 24 8.46 -7.70 -4.59
C PRO A 24 9.12 -6.36 -4.23
N THR A 25 8.45 -5.55 -3.41
CA THR A 25 9.10 -4.48 -2.65
C THR A 25 10.22 -5.12 -1.82
N THR A 26 11.46 -4.68 -2.01
CA THR A 26 12.60 -5.27 -1.30
C THR A 26 12.50 -4.99 0.19
N ASP A 27 13.11 -5.85 1.01
CA ASP A 27 13.15 -5.63 2.47
C ASP A 27 13.74 -4.25 2.81
N ILE A 28 14.78 -3.81 2.09
CA ILE A 28 15.41 -2.49 2.27
C ILE A 28 14.44 -1.35 1.94
N ALA A 29 13.75 -1.42 0.79
CA ALA A 29 12.79 -0.39 0.41
C ALA A 29 11.62 -0.32 1.39
N LYS A 30 11.12 -1.48 1.82
CA LYS A 30 10.04 -1.55 2.81
C LYS A 30 10.49 -1.03 4.18
N GLU A 31 11.67 -1.40 4.65
CA GLU A 31 12.22 -0.86 5.90
C GLU A 31 12.35 0.66 5.83
N GLY A 32 12.88 1.18 4.72
CA GLY A 32 12.98 2.61 4.47
C GLY A 32 11.63 3.33 4.48
N LEU A 33 10.63 2.77 3.79
CA LEU A 33 9.26 3.28 3.80
C LEU A 33 8.72 3.36 5.24
N PHE A 34 8.76 2.27 5.98
CA PHE A 34 8.18 2.23 7.33
C PHE A 34 8.94 3.08 8.34
N ASN A 35 10.25 3.28 8.17
CA ASN A 35 11.01 4.25 8.94
C ASN A 35 10.49 5.68 8.71
N ILE A 36 10.16 6.04 7.48
CA ILE A 36 9.55 7.36 7.20
C ILE A 36 8.17 7.44 7.84
N LEU A 37 7.32 6.43 7.64
CA LEU A 37 5.96 6.43 8.18
C LEU A 37 5.96 6.58 9.71
N GLN A 38 6.73 5.77 10.43
CA GLN A 38 6.77 5.82 11.90
C GLN A 38 7.26 7.15 12.49
N ASN A 39 8.07 7.90 11.75
CA ASN A 39 8.54 9.21 12.21
C ASN A 39 7.58 10.36 11.86
N ASN A 40 6.54 10.12 11.05
CA ASN A 40 5.69 11.19 10.51
C ASN A 40 4.19 10.96 10.70
N ILE A 41 3.74 9.71 10.89
CA ILE A 41 2.32 9.37 11.08
C ILE A 41 2.16 8.44 12.28
N GLU A 42 1.09 8.65 13.05
CA GLU A 42 0.64 7.69 14.06
C GLU A 42 -0.01 6.49 13.35
N LEU A 43 0.63 5.32 13.47
CA LEU A 43 0.15 4.09 12.84
C LEU A 43 -0.90 3.39 13.70
N GLU A 44 -0.92 3.66 15.01
CA GLU A 44 -1.88 3.05 15.91
C GLU A 44 -3.32 3.44 15.50
N ASN A 45 -4.19 2.44 15.38
CA ASN A 45 -5.59 2.59 15.00
C ASN A 45 -5.87 3.24 13.63
N LEU A 46 -4.84 3.35 12.78
CA LEU A 46 -4.95 3.99 11.47
C LEU A 46 -5.87 3.22 10.50
N LYS A 47 -6.76 3.95 9.80
CA LYS A 47 -7.54 3.42 8.67
C LYS A 47 -6.71 3.52 7.39
N THR A 48 -6.40 2.35 6.82
CA THR A 48 -5.46 2.20 5.72
C THR A 48 -6.12 1.58 4.49
N LEU A 49 -5.64 1.97 3.30
CA LEU A 49 -6.00 1.41 2.01
C LEU A 49 -4.75 0.97 1.27
N ASP A 50 -4.70 -0.27 0.83
CA ASP A 50 -3.71 -0.81 -0.08
C ASP A 50 -4.40 -1.09 -1.43
N LEU A 51 -4.13 -0.24 -2.43
CA LEU A 51 -4.83 -0.27 -3.72
C LEU A 51 -4.41 -1.43 -4.63
N PHE A 52 -3.24 -2.01 -4.38
CA PHE A 52 -2.69 -3.11 -5.16
C PHE A 52 -2.10 -4.14 -4.20
N GLY A 53 -2.99 -4.96 -3.62
CA GLY A 53 -2.66 -5.83 -2.50
C GLY A 53 -1.49 -6.78 -2.77
N GLY A 54 -1.41 -7.36 -3.97
CA GLY A 54 -0.37 -8.31 -4.33
C GLY A 54 -0.29 -9.44 -3.32
N THR A 55 0.82 -9.52 -2.59
CA THR A 55 1.02 -10.51 -1.51
C THR A 55 0.51 -10.06 -0.14
N GLY A 56 0.01 -8.84 -0.02
CA GLY A 56 -0.40 -8.19 1.24
C GLY A 56 0.78 -7.70 2.08
N SER A 57 2.01 -7.68 1.54
CA SER A 57 3.20 -7.40 2.33
C SER A 57 3.19 -6.05 3.03
N ILE A 58 2.64 -5.00 2.42
CA ILE A 58 2.56 -3.67 3.05
C ILE A 58 1.48 -3.67 4.12
N SER A 59 0.32 -4.25 3.81
CA SER A 59 -0.79 -4.39 4.75
C SER A 59 -0.42 -5.17 6.03
N TYR A 60 0.32 -6.29 5.92
CA TYR A 60 0.75 -7.01 7.13
C TYR A 60 1.78 -6.22 7.95
N GLU A 61 2.62 -5.43 7.30
CA GLU A 61 3.61 -4.58 7.98
C GLU A 61 2.93 -3.41 8.69
N LEU A 62 1.89 -2.82 8.09
CA LEU A 62 1.01 -1.83 8.75
C LEU A 62 0.33 -2.44 9.98
N ALA A 63 -0.28 -3.63 9.83
CA ALA A 63 -0.95 -4.32 10.94
C ALA A 63 0.05 -4.63 12.07
N SER A 64 1.23 -5.14 11.71
CA SER A 64 2.32 -5.41 12.66
C SER A 64 2.72 -4.20 13.49
N ARG A 65 2.56 -3.00 12.93
CA ARG A 65 2.93 -1.71 13.55
C ARG A 65 1.74 -0.95 14.14
N GLY A 66 0.61 -1.61 14.34
CA GLY A 66 -0.53 -1.07 15.10
C GLY A 66 -1.70 -0.55 14.27
N ALA A 67 -1.65 -0.61 12.93
CA ALA A 67 -2.81 -0.24 12.12
C ALA A 67 -3.94 -1.26 12.31
N THR A 68 -5.14 -0.78 12.67
CA THR A 68 -6.27 -1.66 13.04
C THR A 68 -7.44 -1.64 12.07
N HIS A 69 -7.38 -0.90 10.96
CA HIS A 69 -8.45 -0.93 9.95
C HIS A 69 -7.84 -0.99 8.57
N LEU A 70 -7.69 -2.20 8.03
CA LEU A 70 -6.97 -2.43 6.76
C LEU A 70 -7.95 -2.78 5.66
N THR A 71 -7.96 -1.99 4.60
CA THR A 71 -8.64 -2.34 3.35
C THR A 71 -7.60 -2.65 2.29
N VAL A 72 -7.69 -3.84 1.68
CA VAL A 72 -6.79 -4.28 0.62
C VAL A 72 -7.60 -4.56 -0.62
N VAL A 73 -7.29 -3.89 -1.72
CA VAL A 73 -7.91 -4.10 -3.03
C VAL A 73 -6.98 -5.00 -3.84
N GLU A 74 -7.53 -6.13 -4.30
CA GLU A 74 -6.77 -7.09 -5.10
C GLU A 74 -7.67 -7.64 -6.21
N LYS A 75 -7.18 -7.61 -7.45
CA LYS A 75 -7.93 -8.01 -8.64
C LYS A 75 -7.86 -9.52 -8.86
N ASP A 76 -6.71 -10.13 -8.60
CA ASP A 76 -6.50 -11.57 -8.76
C ASP A 76 -7.19 -12.34 -7.62
N PRO A 77 -8.16 -13.23 -7.93
CA PRO A 77 -8.89 -13.95 -6.90
C PRO A 77 -8.02 -14.86 -6.02
N ASN A 78 -6.96 -15.45 -6.57
CA ASN A 78 -6.04 -16.33 -5.84
C ASN A 78 -5.19 -15.52 -4.87
N MET A 79 -4.69 -14.36 -5.31
CA MET A 79 -3.94 -13.44 -4.44
C MET A 79 -4.82 -12.87 -3.34
N ALA A 80 -6.06 -12.50 -3.65
CA ALA A 80 -7.01 -12.06 -2.63
C ALA A 80 -7.31 -13.14 -1.58
N GLU A 81 -7.43 -14.40 -1.99
CA GLU A 81 -7.59 -15.53 -1.07
C GLU A 81 -6.35 -15.79 -0.23
N PHE A 82 -5.17 -15.71 -0.85
CA PHE A 82 -3.89 -15.77 -0.17
C PHE A 82 -3.78 -14.68 0.91
N ILE A 83 -4.20 -13.45 0.59
CA ILE A 83 -4.17 -12.34 1.55
C ILE A 83 -5.09 -12.62 2.74
N LYS A 84 -6.32 -13.05 2.47
CA LYS A 84 -7.29 -13.41 3.52
C LYS A 84 -6.74 -14.51 4.43
N LYS A 85 -6.23 -15.60 3.84
CA LYS A 85 -5.69 -16.74 4.60
C LYS A 85 -4.50 -16.31 5.47
N THR A 86 -3.56 -15.57 4.90
CA THR A 86 -2.38 -15.10 5.64
C THR A 86 -2.77 -14.17 6.78
N GLY A 87 -3.74 -13.26 6.56
CA GLY A 87 -4.28 -12.41 7.62
C GLY A 87 -4.88 -13.20 8.78
N LEU A 88 -5.65 -14.26 8.47
CA LEU A 88 -6.20 -15.18 9.48
C LEU A 88 -5.10 -15.93 10.25
N ASP A 89 -4.09 -16.46 9.54
CA ASP A 89 -2.97 -17.19 10.14
C ASP A 89 -2.14 -16.28 11.06
N LEU A 90 -2.01 -15.00 10.70
CA LEU A 90 -1.36 -13.96 11.52
C LEU A 90 -2.25 -13.39 12.62
N LYS A 91 -3.54 -13.76 12.65
CA LYS A 91 -4.58 -13.24 13.56
C LYS A 91 -4.80 -11.72 13.45
N ILE A 92 -4.66 -11.17 12.24
CA ILE A 92 -4.97 -9.77 11.95
C ILE A 92 -6.51 -9.64 11.92
N GLY A 93 -7.08 -8.95 12.91
CA GLY A 93 -8.54 -8.91 13.10
C GLY A 93 -9.29 -8.18 11.98
N ASN A 94 -8.95 -6.92 11.73
CA ASN A 94 -9.73 -6.02 10.88
C ASN A 94 -9.12 -5.86 9.47
N LEU A 95 -8.89 -7.00 8.80
CA LEU A 95 -8.40 -7.06 7.42
C LEU A 95 -9.56 -7.30 6.44
N LYS A 96 -9.96 -6.24 5.72
CA LYS A 96 -10.96 -6.33 4.66
C LYS A 96 -10.27 -6.46 3.30
N VAL A 97 -10.46 -7.59 2.62
CA VAL A 97 -9.95 -7.79 1.26
C VAL A 97 -11.09 -7.67 0.25
N VAL A 98 -10.98 -6.70 -0.64
CA VAL A 98 -11.94 -6.39 -1.71
C VAL A 98 -11.41 -6.95 -3.03
N LYS A 99 -12.13 -7.93 -3.59
CA LYS A 99 -11.82 -8.55 -4.89
C LYS A 99 -12.29 -7.63 -6.03
N MET A 100 -11.49 -6.64 -6.41
CA MET A 100 -11.87 -5.62 -7.40
C MET A 100 -10.64 -5.01 -8.08
N ASP A 101 -10.85 -4.44 -9.27
CA ASP A 101 -9.88 -3.56 -9.90
C ASP A 101 -9.71 -2.25 -9.12
N ALA A 102 -8.46 -1.77 -8.96
CA ALA A 102 -8.14 -0.61 -8.14
C ALA A 102 -8.84 0.69 -8.61
N PHE A 103 -8.90 0.91 -9.93
CA PHE A 103 -9.54 2.12 -10.48
C PHE A 103 -11.04 2.10 -10.25
N ARG A 104 -11.67 0.96 -10.51
CA ARG A 104 -13.10 0.75 -10.21
C ARG A 104 -13.40 0.93 -8.72
N PHE A 105 -12.51 0.46 -7.85
CA PHE A 105 -12.64 0.68 -6.41
C PHE A 105 -12.61 2.17 -6.07
N MET A 106 -11.60 2.91 -6.57
CA MET A 106 -11.49 4.35 -6.32
C MET A 106 -12.67 5.15 -6.85
N GLU A 107 -13.28 4.74 -7.97
CA GLU A 107 -14.49 5.38 -8.52
C GLU A 107 -15.72 5.21 -7.63
N GLN A 108 -15.86 4.06 -6.97
CA GLN A 108 -17.02 3.69 -6.16
C GLN A 108 -16.85 3.98 -4.67
N CYS A 109 -15.60 4.17 -4.22
CA CYS A 109 -15.28 4.36 -2.83
C CYS A 109 -15.77 5.73 -2.33
N THR A 110 -16.54 5.71 -1.25
CA THR A 110 -16.98 6.93 -0.53
C THR A 110 -16.29 7.08 0.82
N ASP A 111 -15.38 6.17 1.15
CA ASP A 111 -14.60 6.17 2.37
C ASP A 111 -13.34 7.03 2.25
N THR A 112 -12.89 7.59 3.38
CA THR A 112 -11.61 8.27 3.49
C THR A 112 -10.63 7.53 4.39
N PHE A 113 -9.34 7.65 4.07
CA PHE A 113 -8.26 6.89 4.71
C PHE A 113 -7.20 7.83 5.28
N GLY A 114 -6.60 7.45 6.40
CA GLY A 114 -5.45 8.16 6.97
C GLY A 114 -4.16 7.81 6.25
N PHE A 115 -4.09 6.63 5.64
CA PHE A 115 -2.97 6.22 4.81
C PHE A 115 -3.44 5.41 3.60
N ILE A 116 -2.90 5.72 2.42
CA ILE A 116 -3.11 4.96 1.19
C ILE A 116 -1.74 4.53 0.65
N PHE A 117 -1.61 3.27 0.27
CA PHE A 117 -0.47 2.76 -0.47
C PHE A 117 -0.92 2.25 -1.85
N ALA A 118 -0.11 2.51 -2.87
CA ALA A 118 -0.26 1.90 -4.18
C ALA A 118 1.09 1.40 -4.69
N GLY A 119 1.20 0.09 -4.93
CA GLY A 119 2.32 -0.54 -5.64
C GLY A 119 1.87 -1.20 -6.94
N PRO A 120 1.47 -0.42 -7.96
CA PRO A 120 0.95 -0.97 -9.19
C PRO A 120 2.00 -1.77 -9.98
N PRO A 121 1.59 -2.73 -10.83
CA PRO A 121 2.48 -3.39 -11.78
C PRO A 121 3.12 -2.39 -12.76
N TYR A 122 4.37 -2.64 -13.20
CA TYR A 122 5.08 -1.70 -14.09
C TYR A 122 4.47 -1.51 -15.48
N ALA A 123 3.71 -2.48 -15.95
CA ALA A 123 3.02 -2.39 -17.23
C ALA A 123 1.73 -1.55 -17.15
N LEU A 124 1.37 -1.04 -15.96
CA LEU A 124 0.18 -0.21 -15.81
C LEU A 124 0.40 1.16 -16.44
N GLU A 125 -0.17 1.39 -17.62
CA GLU A 125 -0.09 2.66 -18.34
C GLU A 125 -0.75 3.81 -17.57
N ALA A 126 -1.85 3.52 -16.87
CA ALA A 126 -2.64 4.49 -16.10
C ALA A 126 -2.05 4.82 -14.70
N ILE A 127 -0.79 4.50 -14.43
CA ILE A 127 -0.16 4.77 -13.12
C ILE A 127 -0.23 6.24 -12.71
N ASN A 128 -0.13 7.15 -13.68
CA ASN A 128 -0.15 8.59 -13.44
C ASN A 128 -1.54 9.09 -12.98
N ASP A 129 -2.61 8.35 -13.28
CA ASP A 129 -3.98 8.75 -12.92
C ASP A 129 -4.27 8.49 -11.44
N ILE A 130 -3.53 7.59 -10.79
CA ILE A 130 -3.74 7.21 -9.37
C ILE A 130 -3.71 8.43 -8.43
N PRO A 131 -2.65 9.27 -8.37
CA PRO A 131 -2.63 10.45 -7.51
C PRO A 131 -3.73 11.46 -7.86
N ILE A 132 -4.08 11.59 -9.14
CA ILE A 132 -5.12 12.51 -9.61
C ILE A 132 -6.48 12.07 -9.06
N ILE A 133 -6.85 10.80 -9.27
CA ILE A 133 -8.12 10.23 -8.82
C ILE A 133 -8.24 10.27 -7.30
N ILE A 134 -7.18 9.93 -6.56
CA ILE A 134 -7.18 9.99 -5.08
C ILE A 134 -7.51 11.40 -4.59
N SER A 135 -6.92 12.42 -5.24
CA SER A 135 -7.18 13.83 -4.92
C SER A 135 -8.60 14.25 -5.29
N GLU A 136 -9.04 13.99 -6.53
CA GLU A 136 -10.36 14.39 -7.03
C GLU A 136 -11.52 13.74 -6.26
N LYS A 137 -11.34 12.48 -5.88
CA LYS A 137 -12.33 11.71 -5.09
C LYS A 137 -12.23 11.97 -3.59
N ASN A 138 -11.28 12.80 -3.14
CA ASN A 138 -11.03 13.11 -1.73
C ASN A 138 -10.87 11.87 -0.85
N LEU A 139 -10.14 10.85 -1.33
CA LEU A 139 -9.99 9.58 -0.60
C LEU A 139 -9.05 9.67 0.60
N LEU A 140 -8.26 10.74 0.70
CA LEU A 140 -7.40 11.02 1.86
C LEU A 140 -8.13 11.90 2.88
N LYS A 141 -8.07 11.50 4.15
CA LYS A 141 -8.44 12.38 5.27
C LYS A 141 -7.52 13.60 5.32
N GLN A 142 -7.93 14.64 6.04
CA GLN A 142 -7.02 15.71 6.42
C GLN A 142 -5.82 15.12 7.17
N SER A 143 -4.63 15.63 6.88
CA SER A 143 -3.33 15.11 7.30
C SER A 143 -3.04 13.67 6.85
N GLY A 144 -3.84 13.12 5.92
CA GLY A 144 -3.68 11.77 5.40
C GLY A 144 -2.54 11.68 4.39
N TRP A 145 -1.87 10.53 4.37
CA TRP A 145 -0.72 10.27 3.52
C TRP A 145 -1.05 9.28 2.41
N PHE A 146 -0.62 9.58 1.19
CA PHE A 146 -0.59 8.62 0.08
C PHE A 146 0.85 8.35 -0.33
N VAL A 147 1.17 7.08 -0.54
CA VAL A 147 2.48 6.64 -1.05
C VAL A 147 2.27 5.82 -2.32
N LEU A 148 2.94 6.26 -3.39
CA LEU A 148 3.00 5.56 -4.66
C LEU A 148 4.38 4.94 -4.85
N GLU A 149 4.46 3.62 -4.94
CA GLU A 149 5.67 2.91 -5.37
C GLU A 149 5.78 2.92 -6.90
N HIS A 150 6.92 3.36 -7.42
CA HIS A 150 7.18 3.42 -8.86
C HIS A 150 8.67 3.27 -9.18
N THR A 151 9.01 3.43 -10.47
CA THR A 151 10.41 3.40 -10.96
C THR A 151 10.88 4.80 -11.33
N PRO A 152 12.19 5.01 -11.59
CA PRO A 152 12.72 6.30 -12.07
C PRO A 152 12.12 6.80 -13.41
N ARG A 153 11.25 6.03 -14.07
CA ARG A 153 10.58 6.45 -15.32
C ARG A 153 9.40 7.41 -15.08
N ASN A 154 8.93 7.52 -13.84
CA ASN A 154 7.79 8.35 -13.46
C ASN A 154 8.24 9.50 -12.55
N HIS A 155 7.67 10.68 -12.78
CA HIS A 155 7.93 11.91 -12.04
C HIS A 155 6.59 12.54 -11.64
N TYR A 156 6.47 12.97 -10.38
CA TYR A 156 5.21 13.44 -9.80
C TYR A 156 5.32 14.84 -9.20
N GLU A 157 6.45 15.52 -9.39
CA GLU A 157 6.60 16.93 -9.08
C GLU A 157 5.50 17.74 -9.80
N GLY A 158 4.74 18.51 -9.03
CA GLY A 158 3.62 19.31 -9.54
C GLY A 158 2.26 18.59 -9.55
N TYR A 159 2.20 17.30 -9.20
CA TYR A 159 0.91 16.62 -9.01
C TYR A 159 0.20 17.11 -7.74
N PRO A 160 -1.15 17.02 -7.68
CA PRO A 160 -1.91 17.36 -6.49
C PRO A 160 -1.39 16.62 -5.26
N LEU A 161 -1.29 17.34 -4.13
CA LEU A 161 -0.84 16.83 -2.83
C LEU A 161 0.61 16.34 -2.77
N PHE A 162 1.39 16.42 -3.84
CA PHE A 162 2.78 15.94 -3.85
C PHE A 162 3.66 16.69 -2.83
N VAL A 163 4.51 15.95 -2.12
CA VAL A 163 5.46 16.50 -1.15
C VAL A 163 6.89 16.16 -1.51
N THR A 164 7.20 14.88 -1.71
CA THR A 164 8.58 14.45 -1.90
C THR A 164 8.68 13.03 -2.45
N THR A 165 9.85 12.67 -2.96
CA THR A 165 10.17 11.30 -3.40
C THR A 165 11.35 10.75 -2.62
N ARG A 166 11.36 9.43 -2.37
CA ARG A 166 12.43 8.70 -1.69
C ARG A 166 12.85 7.51 -2.54
N ALA A 167 14.14 7.38 -2.79
CA ALA A 167 14.70 6.36 -3.65
C ALA A 167 15.43 5.27 -2.85
N TYR A 168 15.17 4.02 -3.20
CA TYR A 168 15.81 2.83 -2.66
C TYR A 168 16.26 1.95 -3.83
N GLY A 169 17.39 2.33 -4.45
CA GLY A 169 17.83 1.77 -5.73
C GLY A 169 16.87 2.19 -6.85
N THR A 170 16.26 1.22 -7.53
CA THR A 170 15.29 1.45 -8.61
C THR A 170 13.83 1.46 -8.15
N THR A 171 13.58 1.32 -6.84
CA THR A 171 12.26 1.48 -6.24
C THR A 171 12.16 2.87 -5.64
N LEU A 172 11.21 3.67 -6.10
CA LEU A 172 10.94 5.02 -5.62
C LEU A 172 9.58 5.03 -4.92
N PHE A 173 9.48 5.78 -3.84
CA PHE A 173 8.22 6.10 -3.18
C PHE A 173 7.98 7.60 -3.30
N SER A 174 6.96 7.99 -4.07
CA SER A 174 6.45 9.36 -4.05
C SER A 174 5.39 9.51 -2.97
N ILE A 175 5.54 10.54 -2.16
CA ILE A 175 4.74 10.81 -0.96
C ILE A 175 3.89 12.05 -1.23
N PHE A 176 2.59 11.90 -0.95
CA PHE A 176 1.56 12.92 -1.11
C PHE A 176 0.84 13.10 0.22
N VAL A 177 0.51 14.34 0.60
CA VAL A 177 -0.12 14.66 1.89
C VAL A 177 -1.25 15.66 1.70
N ASN A 178 -2.43 15.32 2.21
CA ASN A 178 -3.58 16.22 2.26
C ASN A 178 -3.45 17.15 3.48
N LYS A 179 -3.14 18.43 3.27
CA LYS A 179 -2.89 19.41 4.36
C LYS A 179 -4.17 20.07 4.84
#